data_AF-A0A094IJM0-F1
#
_entry.id   AF-A0A094IJM0-F1
#
_cell.length_a   1.000
_cell.length_b   1.000
_cell.length_c   1.000
_cell.angle_alpha   90.00
_cell.angle_beta   90.00
_cell.angle_gamma   90.00
#
_symmetry.space_group_name_H-M   'P 1'
#
loop_
_entity.id
_entity.type
_entity.pdbx_description
1 polymer ?
#
loop_
_entity_poly.entity_id
_entity_poly.type
_entity_poly.pdbx_seq_one_letter_code
_entity_poly.pdbx_strand_id
1 'polypeptide(L)'
;MTDIVLTGQQKNAMRTVIKRLDARERVTIVAGFAGTGKTTLIRYIIEEMNLMQNTVFVSYTGRASLVLRDRGLPATTIHRLIYETRKNKRTGEITFNRKTRLDPGIKLIVIDEISMVPEKLLKDLASYKIQVIGLGDPFQLPPVEGDDNGLLNSPHVFLNEIHRQSRDSEIIYWSMQIREGKILKPFRGKNVAVIKRDILRVESMEAADQIICGKNVTRHNINNYFREQILKRKSKYPVKGDKLVCIKND
;
A
#
# COMPACT_ATOMS: atom_id res chain seq x y z
N MET A 1 8.37 0.76 25.44
CA MET A 1 7.91 0.03 24.24
C MET A 1 7.00 -1.09 24.72
N THR A 2 5.83 -1.27 24.13
CA THR A 2 4.97 -2.43 24.43
C THR A 2 5.68 -3.70 24.02
N ASP A 3 5.78 -4.68 24.91
CA ASP A 3 6.35 -6.00 24.63
C ASP A 3 5.61 -6.65 23.44
N ILE A 4 6.20 -6.55 22.25
CA ILE A 4 5.69 -7.25 21.07
C ILE A 4 6.09 -8.72 21.19
N VAL A 5 5.09 -9.58 21.36
CA VAL A 5 5.28 -11.03 21.31
C VAL A 5 5.28 -11.48 19.85
N LEU A 6 6.47 -11.66 19.27
CA LEU A 6 6.64 -12.17 17.91
C LEU A 6 6.29 -13.66 17.81
N THR A 7 5.62 -14.06 16.73
CA THR A 7 5.40 -15.48 16.40
C THR A 7 6.72 -16.18 16.05
N GLY A 8 6.74 -17.52 16.03
CA GLY A 8 7.90 -18.29 15.60
C GLY A 8 8.37 -17.90 14.20
N GLN A 9 7.42 -17.71 13.26
CA GLN A 9 7.72 -17.24 11.92
C GLN A 9 8.31 -15.82 11.92
N GLN A 10 7.74 -14.90 12.69
CA GLN A 10 8.25 -13.52 12.79
C GLN A 10 9.66 -13.46 13.42
N LYS A 11 9.97 -14.33 14.37
CA LYS A 11 11.32 -14.46 14.94
C LYS A 11 12.34 -14.95 13.90
N ASN A 12 11.98 -15.94 13.08
CA ASN A 12 12.83 -16.40 12.00
C ASN A 12 13.03 -15.33 10.92
N ALA A 13 11.94 -14.66 10.54
CA ALA A 13 11.97 -13.52 9.64
C ALA A 13 12.91 -12.41 10.13
N MET A 14 12.81 -12.06 11.42
CA MET A 14 13.69 -11.08 12.07
C MET A 14 15.16 -11.45 11.94
N ARG A 15 15.53 -12.70 12.27
CA ARG A 15 16.92 -13.18 12.14
C ARG A 15 17.43 -13.06 10.70
N THR A 16 16.62 -13.44 9.72
CA THR A 16 16.98 -13.32 8.29
C THR A 16 17.18 -11.86 7.89
N VAL A 17 16.27 -10.96 8.28
CA VAL A 17 16.38 -9.53 7.95
C VAL A 17 17.62 -8.92 8.59
N ILE A 18 17.86 -9.15 9.89
CA ILE A 18 19.03 -8.64 10.61
C ILE A 18 20.32 -9.14 9.95
N LYS A 19 20.43 -10.45 9.67
CA LYS A 19 21.60 -11.03 9.00
C LYS A 19 21.90 -10.35 7.66
N ARG A 20 20.87 -10.05 6.86
CA ARG A 20 21.04 -9.36 5.57
C ARG A 20 21.44 -7.90 5.75
N LEU A 21 20.87 -7.21 6.74
CA LEU A 21 21.25 -5.83 7.07
C LEU A 21 22.72 -5.75 7.49
N ASP A 22 23.16 -6.63 8.40
CA ASP A 22 24.55 -6.69 8.89
C ASP A 22 25.54 -7.04 7.78
N ALA A 23 25.16 -7.95 6.88
CA ALA A 23 25.93 -8.30 5.68
C ALA A 23 25.95 -7.19 4.61
N ARG A 24 25.30 -6.04 4.87
CA ARG A 24 25.16 -4.91 3.94
C ARG A 24 24.54 -5.29 2.59
N GLU A 25 23.68 -6.30 2.60
CA GLU A 25 22.91 -6.72 1.43
C GLU A 25 22.06 -5.55 0.93
N ARG A 26 22.11 -5.32 -0.39
CA ARG A 26 21.47 -4.15 -1.01
C ARG A 26 19.95 -4.18 -0.93
N VAL A 27 19.36 -5.36 -1.06
CA VAL A 27 17.92 -5.56 -1.16
C VAL A 27 17.51 -6.71 -0.26
N THR A 28 16.48 -6.49 0.56
CA THR A 28 15.81 -7.52 1.35
C THR A 28 14.32 -7.43 1.08
N ILE A 29 13.68 -8.54 0.73
CA ILE A 29 12.26 -8.59 0.38
C ILE A 29 11.52 -9.40 1.43
N VAL A 30 10.56 -8.78 2.09
CA VAL A 30 9.66 -9.40 3.06
C VAL A 30 8.25 -9.38 2.47
N ALA A 31 7.85 -10.52 1.95
CA ALA A 31 6.51 -10.75 1.44
C ALA A 31 5.60 -11.30 2.54
N GLY A 32 4.30 -11.19 2.33
CA GLY A 32 3.31 -11.84 3.19
C GLY A 32 1.93 -11.26 3.00
N PHE A 33 0.93 -11.95 3.54
CA PHE A 33 -0.47 -11.55 3.36
C PHE A 33 -0.79 -10.25 4.11
N ALA A 34 -1.91 -9.63 3.75
CA ALA A 34 -2.49 -8.56 4.56
C ALA A 34 -2.74 -9.06 6.00
N GLY A 35 -2.35 -8.27 6.99
CA GLY A 35 -2.53 -8.63 8.41
C GLY A 35 -1.48 -9.58 9.01
N THR A 36 -0.41 -9.95 8.30
CA THR A 36 0.69 -10.77 8.87
C THR A 36 1.76 -9.96 9.63
N GLY A 37 1.55 -8.65 9.76
CA GLY A 37 2.39 -7.77 10.59
C GLY A 37 3.71 -7.33 9.96
N LYS A 38 3.88 -7.38 8.63
CA LYS A 38 5.11 -6.98 7.91
C LYS A 38 5.69 -5.63 8.39
N THR A 39 4.90 -4.56 8.31
CA THR A 39 5.33 -3.20 8.70
C THR A 39 5.67 -3.14 10.20
N THR A 40 4.91 -3.83 11.04
CA THR A 40 5.14 -3.90 12.49
C THR A 40 6.46 -4.60 12.81
N LEU A 41 6.72 -5.75 12.15
CA LEU A 41 7.96 -6.50 12.30
C LEU A 41 9.17 -5.65 11.89
N ILE A 42 9.11 -5.00 10.73
CA ILE A 42 10.22 -4.17 10.25
C ILE A 42 10.44 -2.96 11.14
N ARG A 43 9.38 -2.30 11.60
CA ARG A 43 9.49 -1.22 12.57
C ARG A 43 10.21 -1.69 13.84
N TYR A 44 9.78 -2.83 14.40
CA TYR A 44 10.42 -3.42 15.58
C TYR A 44 11.92 -3.67 15.34
N ILE A 45 12.30 -4.29 14.22
CA ILE A 45 13.70 -4.54 13.88
C ILE A 45 14.51 -3.25 13.80
N ILE A 46 13.97 -2.21 13.18
CA ILE A 46 14.66 -0.93 13.00
C ILE A 46 14.82 -0.19 14.33
N GLU A 47 13.83 -0.28 15.22
CA GLU A 47 13.89 0.25 16.59
C GLU A 47 14.96 -0.49 17.40
N GLU A 48 14.97 -1.83 17.39
CA GLU A 48 15.96 -2.67 18.10
C GLU A 48 17.40 -2.42 17.61
N MET A 49 17.57 -2.18 16.31
CA MET A 49 18.87 -1.85 15.72
C MET A 49 19.25 -0.36 15.86
N ASN A 50 18.43 0.46 16.50
CA ASN A 50 18.62 1.91 16.63
C ASN A 50 18.78 2.65 15.28
N LEU A 51 18.13 2.15 14.23
CA LEU A 51 18.25 2.68 12.87
C LEU A 51 17.13 3.68 12.50
N MET A 52 16.19 3.97 13.40
CA MET A 52 15.03 4.82 13.08
C MET A 52 15.41 6.21 12.56
N GLN A 53 16.46 6.83 13.11
CA GLN A 53 16.93 8.15 12.65
C GLN A 53 17.57 8.12 11.25
N ASN A 54 18.01 6.95 10.80
CA ASN A 54 18.64 6.76 9.48
C ASN A 54 17.72 6.05 8.47
N THR A 55 16.44 5.87 8.83
CA THR A 55 15.47 5.15 8.02
C THR A 55 14.42 6.09 7.47
N VAL A 56 14.11 5.97 6.18
CA VAL A 56 12.92 6.56 5.58
C VAL A 56 11.98 5.47 5.07
N PHE A 57 10.69 5.62 5.36
CA PHE A 57 9.65 4.79 4.76
C PHE A 57 9.15 5.45 3.48
N VAL A 58 8.94 4.66 2.45
CA VAL A 58 8.41 5.13 1.18
C VAL A 58 7.31 4.23 0.67
N SER A 59 6.35 4.82 -0.05
CA SER A 59 5.33 4.08 -0.77
C SER A 59 5.11 4.67 -2.16
N TYR A 60 4.43 3.92 -3.03
CA TYR A 60 4.11 4.39 -4.37
C TYR A 60 3.10 5.54 -4.34
N THR A 61 2.02 5.40 -3.56
CA THR A 61 0.92 6.37 -3.49
C THR A 61 1.04 7.28 -2.27
N GLY A 62 0.57 8.53 -2.40
CA GLY A 62 0.55 9.49 -1.28
C GLY A 62 -0.35 9.08 -0.13
N ARG A 63 -1.44 8.34 -0.40
CA ARG A 63 -2.35 7.82 0.63
C ARG A 63 -1.65 6.75 1.49
N ALA A 64 -0.90 5.83 0.88
CA ALA A 64 -0.12 4.86 1.63
C ALA A 64 0.94 5.54 2.50
N SER A 65 1.63 6.57 1.99
CA SER A 65 2.61 7.32 2.79
C SER A 65 1.96 8.04 3.96
N LEU A 66 0.74 8.56 3.77
CA LEU A 66 -0.02 9.20 4.84
C LEU A 66 -0.37 8.21 5.96
N VAL A 67 -0.86 7.02 5.62
CA VAL A 67 -1.15 5.96 6.60
C VAL A 67 0.08 5.59 7.42
N LEU A 68 1.27 5.53 6.79
CA LEU A 68 2.52 5.28 7.50
C LEU A 68 2.90 6.44 8.44
N ARG A 69 2.71 7.70 8.00
CA ARG A 69 2.93 8.88 8.86
C ARG A 69 1.98 8.92 10.04
N ASP A 70 0.71 8.58 9.84
CA ASP A 70 -0.30 8.51 10.92
C ASP A 70 0.08 7.46 11.97
N ARG A 71 0.88 6.45 11.59
CA ARG A 71 1.48 5.45 12.51
C ARG A 71 2.79 5.93 13.17
N GLY A 72 3.18 7.18 12.95
CA GLY A 72 4.39 7.80 13.50
C GLY A 72 5.68 7.46 12.73
N LEU A 73 5.60 6.93 11.51
CA LEU A 73 6.78 6.58 10.72
C LEU A 73 7.23 7.76 9.84
N PRO A 74 8.55 7.96 9.63
CA PRO A 74 9.08 8.99 8.74
C PRO A 74 8.83 8.58 7.28
N ALA A 75 7.61 8.83 6.78
CA ALA A 75 7.16 8.31 5.49
C ALA A 75 6.88 9.38 4.43
N THR A 76 7.30 9.11 3.19
CA THR A 76 7.07 9.94 2.00
C THR A 76 6.74 9.08 0.78
N THR A 77 6.45 9.68 -0.37
CA THR A 77 6.34 8.90 -1.62
C THR A 77 7.73 8.64 -2.20
N ILE A 78 7.91 7.52 -2.90
CA ILE A 78 9.18 7.25 -3.61
C ILE A 78 9.50 8.41 -4.57
N HIS A 79 8.50 8.91 -5.29
CA HIS A 79 8.64 10.04 -6.19
C HIS A 79 9.21 11.29 -5.50
N ARG A 80 8.68 11.66 -4.33
CA ARG A 80 9.16 12.83 -3.57
C ARG A 80 10.55 12.60 -2.99
N LEU A 81 10.89 11.36 -2.66
CA LEU A 81 12.23 11.01 -2.19
C LEU A 81 13.26 11.24 -3.31
N ILE A 82 13.05 10.68 -4.51
CA ILE A 82 14.09 10.58 -5.54
C ILE A 82 14.00 11.62 -6.68
N TYR A 83 12.86 12.29 -6.87
CA TYR A 83 12.71 13.33 -7.90
C TYR A 83 12.58 14.73 -7.30
N GLU A 84 13.04 15.71 -8.07
CA GLU A 84 12.81 17.14 -7.86
C GLU A 84 12.06 17.73 -9.06
N THR A 85 11.16 18.66 -8.79
CA THR A 85 10.42 19.39 -9.82
C THR A 85 11.23 20.59 -10.29
N ARG A 86 11.45 20.72 -11.59
CA ARG A 86 12.00 21.93 -12.21
C ARG A 86 10.96 22.56 -13.11
N LYS A 87 10.65 23.84 -12.84
CA LYS A 87 9.77 24.64 -13.68
C LYS A 87 10.60 25.40 -14.69
N ASN A 88 10.34 25.19 -15.98
CA ASN A 88 10.91 25.99 -17.04
C ASN A 88 10.34 27.41 -16.93
N LYS A 89 11.21 28.40 -16.69
CA LYS A 89 10.79 29.80 -16.49
C LYS A 89 10.14 30.43 -17.73
N ARG A 90 10.43 29.91 -18.93
CA ARG A 90 9.94 30.45 -20.20
C ARG A 90 8.65 29.78 -20.65
N THR A 91 8.56 28.45 -20.56
CA THR A 91 7.39 27.69 -21.03
C THR A 91 6.37 27.39 -19.91
N GLY A 92 6.77 27.55 -18.64
CA GLY A 92 5.97 27.15 -17.48
C GLY A 92 5.92 25.64 -17.26
N GLU A 93 6.53 24.85 -18.13
CA GLU A 93 6.53 23.38 -18.10
C GLU A 93 7.23 22.85 -16.84
N ILE A 94 6.62 21.86 -16.20
CA ILE A 94 7.16 21.19 -15.02
C ILE A 94 7.78 19.86 -15.46
N THR A 95 9.06 19.68 -15.14
CA THR A 95 9.79 18.43 -15.38
C THR A 95 10.20 17.79 -14.07
N PHE A 96 10.14 16.47 -14.02
CA PHE A 96 10.62 15.68 -12.88
C PHE A 96 12.01 15.17 -13.18
N ASN A 97 13.00 15.66 -12.43
CA ASN A 97 14.39 15.30 -12.61
C ASN A 97 14.85 14.47 -11.43
N ARG A 98 15.62 13.41 -11.67
CA ARG A 98 16.17 12.59 -10.60
C ARG A 98 17.16 13.43 -9.79
N LYS A 99 17.04 13.40 -8.46
CA LYS A 99 17.99 14.07 -7.56
C LYS A 99 19.36 13.47 -7.73
N THR A 100 20.40 14.30 -7.68
CA THR A 100 21.79 13.85 -7.76
C THR A 100 22.24 13.09 -6.52
N ARG A 101 21.68 13.43 -5.36
CA ARG A 101 21.91 12.76 -4.08
C ARG A 101 20.67 12.81 -3.20
N LEU A 102 20.54 11.82 -2.31
CA LEU A 102 19.57 11.85 -1.22
C LEU A 102 20.18 12.47 0.03
N ASP A 103 19.36 12.67 1.06
CA ASP A 103 19.84 13.11 2.37
C ASP A 103 20.89 12.11 2.91
N PRO A 104 22.11 12.56 3.25
CA PRO A 104 23.20 11.69 3.72
C PRO A 104 22.90 10.99 5.05
N GLY A 105 21.91 11.45 5.81
CA GLY A 105 21.42 10.78 7.01
C GLY A 105 20.66 9.48 6.70
N ILE A 106 20.16 9.30 5.47
CA ILE A 106 19.41 8.10 5.07
C ILE A 106 20.38 6.96 4.77
N LYS A 107 20.30 5.89 5.58
CA LYS A 107 21.09 4.65 5.41
C LYS A 107 20.22 3.43 5.09
N LEU A 108 18.92 3.52 5.36
CA LEU A 108 17.95 2.46 5.11
C LEU A 108 16.67 3.05 4.50
N ILE A 109 16.16 2.39 3.45
CA ILE A 109 14.89 2.74 2.82
C ILE A 109 13.95 1.55 2.97
N VAL A 110 12.77 1.76 3.54
CA VAL A 110 11.71 0.74 3.61
C VAL A 110 10.63 1.09 2.62
N ILE A 111 10.43 0.25 1.61
CA ILE A 111 9.37 0.40 0.61
C ILE A 111 8.16 -0.40 1.05
N ASP A 112 7.06 0.27 1.35
CA ASP A 112 5.76 -0.35 1.60
C ASP A 112 4.95 -0.45 0.30
N GLU A 113 4.19 -1.53 0.15
CA GLU A 113 3.44 -1.88 -1.07
C GLU A 113 4.32 -1.92 -2.32
N ILE A 114 5.44 -2.65 -2.25
CA ILE A 114 6.40 -2.80 -3.35
C ILE A 114 5.77 -3.44 -4.61
N SER A 115 4.68 -4.19 -4.47
CA SER A 115 3.88 -4.72 -5.59
C SER A 115 3.39 -3.63 -6.55
N MET A 116 3.16 -2.40 -6.05
CA MET A 116 2.69 -1.27 -6.86
C MET A 116 3.82 -0.47 -7.50
N VAL A 117 5.09 -0.80 -7.22
CA VAL A 117 6.24 0.00 -7.64
C VAL A 117 6.80 -0.54 -8.96
N PRO A 118 6.80 0.26 -10.05
CA PRO A 118 7.36 -0.20 -11.33
C PRO A 118 8.88 -0.43 -11.28
N GLU A 119 9.38 -1.34 -12.10
CA GLU A 119 10.80 -1.71 -12.16
C GLU A 119 11.73 -0.49 -12.38
N LYS A 120 11.35 0.44 -13.26
CA LYS A 120 12.11 1.68 -13.54
C LYS A 120 12.36 2.50 -12.27
N LEU A 121 11.35 2.63 -11.41
CA LEU A 121 11.44 3.43 -10.19
C LEU A 121 12.38 2.77 -9.17
N LEU A 122 12.39 1.44 -9.13
CA LEU A 122 13.33 0.67 -8.30
C LEU A 122 14.75 0.78 -8.82
N LYS A 123 14.97 0.78 -10.15
CA LYS A 123 16.28 1.03 -10.76
C LYS A 123 16.80 2.43 -10.42
N ASP A 124 15.94 3.44 -10.51
CA ASP A 124 16.29 4.82 -10.11
C ASP A 124 16.65 4.90 -8.62
N LEU A 125 15.89 4.24 -7.75
CA LEU A 125 16.19 4.18 -6.31
C LEU A 125 17.50 3.43 -6.02
N ALA A 126 17.77 2.32 -6.72
CA ALA A 126 18.97 1.51 -6.54
C ALA A 126 20.25 2.29 -6.91
N SER A 127 20.16 3.29 -7.79
CA SER A 127 21.29 4.13 -8.21
C SER A 127 21.94 4.88 -7.04
N TYR A 128 21.19 5.14 -5.96
CA TYR A 128 21.70 5.81 -4.75
C TYR A 128 22.54 4.92 -3.85
N LYS A 129 22.61 3.60 -4.10
CA LYS A 129 23.41 2.67 -3.32
C LYS A 129 23.11 2.75 -1.81
N ILE A 130 21.83 2.77 -1.45
CA ILE A 130 21.33 2.67 -0.07
C ILE A 130 20.69 1.29 0.11
N GLN A 131 20.75 0.70 1.31
CA GLN A 131 20.07 -0.58 1.57
C GLN A 131 18.56 -0.40 1.54
N VAL A 132 17.86 -1.38 0.96
CA VAL A 132 16.41 -1.36 0.77
C VAL A 132 15.77 -2.58 1.40
N ILE A 133 14.70 -2.36 2.17
CA ILE A 133 13.75 -3.41 2.56
C ILE A 133 12.45 -3.18 1.79
N GLY A 134 12.06 -4.14 0.94
CA GLY A 134 10.79 -4.14 0.23
C GLY A 134 9.73 -4.96 0.94
N LEU A 135 8.56 -4.37 1.20
CA LEU A 135 7.39 -5.00 1.80
C LEU A 135 6.28 -5.08 0.79
N GLY A 136 5.66 -6.25 0.67
CA GLY A 136 4.53 -6.41 -0.23
C GLY A 136 3.73 -7.67 0.01
N ASP A 137 2.65 -7.77 -0.75
CA ASP A 137 1.79 -8.93 -0.80
C ASP A 137 1.73 -9.39 -2.27
N PRO A 138 2.19 -10.61 -2.60
CA PRO A 138 2.23 -11.09 -3.98
C PRO A 138 0.84 -11.26 -4.62
N PHE A 139 -0.22 -11.27 -3.81
CA PHE A 139 -1.60 -11.37 -4.29
C PHE A 139 -2.31 -10.01 -4.39
N GLN A 140 -1.58 -8.91 -4.17
CA GLN A 140 -2.10 -7.58 -4.49
C GLN A 140 -2.02 -7.30 -6.00
N LEU A 141 -2.69 -6.22 -6.41
CA LEU A 141 -2.67 -5.78 -7.80
C LEU A 141 -1.23 -5.41 -8.22
N PRO A 142 -0.84 -5.75 -9.47
CA PRO A 142 0.42 -5.29 -10.05
C PRO A 142 0.38 -3.77 -10.30
N PRO A 143 1.52 -3.15 -10.69
CA PRO A 143 1.54 -1.75 -11.08
C PRO A 143 0.52 -1.46 -12.19
N VAL A 144 -0.14 -0.30 -12.11
CA VAL A 144 -1.13 0.12 -13.12
C VAL A 144 -0.45 0.50 -14.44
N GLU A 145 0.76 1.03 -14.36
CA GLU A 145 1.60 1.40 -15.50
C GLU A 145 3.02 0.89 -15.27
N GLY A 146 3.67 0.45 -16.35
CA GLY A 146 5.00 -0.14 -16.31
C GLY A 146 5.00 -1.64 -16.00
N ASP A 147 6.19 -2.23 -16.05
CA ASP A 147 6.38 -3.67 -15.85
C ASP A 147 6.38 -4.04 -14.36
N ASP A 148 5.88 -5.26 -14.07
CA ASP A 148 6.03 -5.89 -12.77
C ASP A 148 7.52 -5.99 -12.41
N ASN A 149 7.86 -5.66 -11.17
CA ASN A 149 9.23 -5.75 -10.68
C ASN A 149 9.65 -7.19 -10.33
N GLY A 150 8.70 -8.12 -10.20
CA GLY A 150 8.96 -9.53 -9.95
C GLY A 150 9.63 -9.86 -8.61
N LEU A 151 9.90 -8.87 -7.75
CA LEU A 151 10.63 -9.07 -6.49
C LEU A 151 9.86 -9.94 -5.49
N LEU A 152 8.53 -9.96 -5.60
CA LEU A 152 7.66 -10.75 -4.73
C LEU A 152 7.54 -12.22 -5.17
N ASN A 153 8.08 -12.61 -6.33
CA ASN A 153 8.09 -13.99 -6.80
C ASN A 153 9.09 -14.87 -6.02
N SER A 154 10.19 -14.26 -5.56
CA SER A 154 11.25 -14.95 -4.79
C SER A 154 11.65 -14.11 -3.57
N PRO A 155 10.75 -13.95 -2.58
CA PRO A 155 11.03 -13.12 -1.42
C PRO A 155 12.01 -13.82 -0.47
N HIS A 156 12.81 -13.03 0.24
CA HIS A 156 13.78 -13.54 1.22
C HIS A 156 13.09 -14.05 2.50
N VAL A 157 11.92 -13.48 2.79
CA VAL A 157 11.07 -13.84 3.90
C VAL A 157 9.62 -13.84 3.41
N PHE A 158 8.86 -14.87 3.76
CA PHE A 158 7.43 -14.92 3.53
C PHE A 158 6.67 -15.10 4.85
N LEU A 159 5.84 -14.12 5.21
CA LEU A 159 4.95 -14.18 6.38
C LEU A 159 3.56 -14.65 5.94
N ASN A 160 3.17 -15.86 6.32
CA ASN A 160 1.85 -16.43 6.02
C ASN A 160 0.96 -16.60 7.27
N GLU A 161 1.52 -16.49 8.46
CA GLU A 161 0.76 -16.60 9.70
C GLU A 161 0.03 -15.29 10.00
N ILE A 162 -1.30 -15.36 9.98
CA ILE A 162 -2.16 -14.24 10.38
C ILE A 162 -2.28 -14.25 11.91
N HIS A 163 -2.12 -13.08 12.53
CA HIS A 163 -2.26 -12.90 13.98
C HIS A 163 -3.59 -13.45 14.51
N ARG A 164 -3.60 -13.99 15.73
CA ARG A 164 -4.77 -14.66 16.32
C ARG A 164 -6.01 -13.73 16.37
N GLN A 165 -5.82 -12.44 16.69
CA GLN A 165 -6.88 -11.42 16.69
C GLN A 165 -7.53 -11.21 15.31
N SER A 166 -6.82 -11.56 14.25
CA SER A 166 -7.24 -11.43 12.86
C SER A 166 -7.88 -12.71 12.30
N ARG A 167 -7.80 -13.84 13.01
CA ARG A 167 -8.43 -15.11 12.57
C ARG A 167 -9.95 -15.09 12.69
N ASP A 168 -10.48 -14.35 13.67
CA ASP A 168 -11.92 -14.19 13.87
C ASP A 168 -12.52 -13.10 12.95
N SER A 169 -11.70 -12.47 12.11
CA SER A 169 -12.16 -11.48 11.14
C SER A 169 -12.75 -12.16 9.91
N GLU A 170 -14.07 -12.04 9.74
CA GLU A 170 -14.78 -12.49 8.53
C GLU A 170 -14.17 -11.90 7.26
N ILE A 171 -13.66 -10.66 7.30
CA ILE A 171 -13.01 -10.00 6.15
C ILE A 171 -11.75 -10.78 5.75
N ILE A 172 -10.94 -11.18 6.74
CA ILE A 172 -9.70 -11.89 6.49
C ILE A 172 -10.00 -13.30 5.99
N TYR A 173 -10.94 -14.00 6.62
CA TYR A 173 -11.42 -15.31 6.14
C TYR A 173 -11.83 -15.25 4.67
N TRP A 174 -12.68 -14.30 4.29
CA TRP A 174 -13.13 -14.14 2.90
C TRP A 174 -12.01 -13.74 1.96
N SER A 175 -11.07 -12.89 2.39
CA SER A 175 -9.89 -12.56 1.59
C SER A 175 -9.05 -13.79 1.24
N MET A 176 -8.93 -14.75 2.16
CA MET A 176 -8.21 -16.01 1.92
C MET A 176 -8.96 -16.90 0.93
N GLN A 177 -10.30 -17.01 1.05
CA GLN A 177 -11.10 -17.79 0.08
C GLN A 177 -10.95 -17.23 -1.35
N ILE A 178 -10.94 -15.89 -1.51
CA ILE A 178 -10.74 -15.24 -2.80
C ILE A 178 -9.35 -15.56 -3.37
N ARG A 179 -8.31 -15.51 -2.53
CA ARG A 179 -6.93 -15.84 -2.92
C ARG A 179 -6.77 -17.29 -3.39
N GLU A 180 -7.49 -18.21 -2.76
CA GLU A 180 -7.53 -19.63 -3.16
C GLU A 180 -8.36 -19.88 -4.42
N GLY A 181 -8.90 -18.83 -5.07
CA GLY A 181 -9.72 -18.95 -6.27
C GLY A 181 -11.10 -19.57 -6.02
N LYS A 182 -11.55 -19.63 -4.75
CA LYS A 182 -12.85 -20.22 -4.42
C LYS A 182 -13.98 -19.30 -4.83
N ILE A 183 -15.04 -19.91 -5.35
CA ILE A 183 -16.27 -19.21 -5.70
C ILE A 183 -16.96 -18.71 -4.42
N LEU A 184 -17.25 -17.41 -4.38
CA LEU A 184 -18.00 -16.80 -3.29
C LEU A 184 -19.46 -17.23 -3.35
N LYS A 185 -19.90 -18.04 -2.39
CA LYS A 185 -21.30 -18.41 -2.22
C LYS A 185 -22.02 -17.32 -1.42
N PRO A 186 -23.33 -17.10 -1.63
CA PRO A 186 -24.11 -16.20 -0.80
C PRO A 186 -23.90 -16.50 0.68
N PHE A 187 -23.64 -15.45 1.45
CA PHE A 187 -23.27 -15.54 2.85
C PHE A 187 -23.71 -14.28 3.59
N ARG A 188 -24.06 -14.42 4.87
CA ARG A 188 -24.38 -13.28 5.72
C ARG A 188 -23.87 -13.56 7.13
N GLY A 189 -22.75 -12.93 7.45
CA GLY A 189 -22.14 -12.95 8.77
C GLY A 189 -22.44 -11.67 9.55
N LYS A 190 -21.67 -11.46 10.62
CA LYS A 190 -21.79 -10.28 11.49
C LYS A 190 -21.26 -9.02 10.79
N ASN A 191 -20.17 -9.15 10.05
CA ASN A 191 -19.43 -8.01 9.46
C ASN A 191 -19.34 -8.10 7.94
N VAL A 192 -19.50 -9.30 7.35
CA VAL A 192 -19.41 -9.53 5.90
C VAL A 192 -20.67 -10.19 5.38
N ALA A 193 -21.17 -9.69 4.25
CA ALA A 193 -22.19 -10.35 3.46
C ALA A 193 -21.73 -10.51 2.01
N VAL A 194 -21.97 -11.68 1.44
CA VAL A 194 -21.86 -11.97 0.02
C VAL A 194 -23.28 -12.08 -0.51
N ILE A 195 -23.67 -11.13 -1.34
CA ILE A 195 -25.02 -11.07 -1.90
C ILE A 195 -24.98 -11.18 -3.42
N LYS A 196 -26.06 -11.71 -4.00
CA LYS A 196 -26.27 -11.64 -5.43
C LYS A 196 -26.66 -10.22 -5.84
N ARG A 197 -26.44 -9.88 -7.11
CA ARG A 197 -26.67 -8.53 -7.63
C ARG A 197 -28.15 -8.15 -7.69
N ASP A 198 -29.02 -9.12 -7.93
CA ASP A 198 -30.48 -8.96 -8.00
C ASP A 198 -31.11 -8.53 -6.66
N ILE A 199 -30.47 -8.86 -5.53
CA ILE A 199 -30.92 -8.47 -4.20
C ILE A 199 -30.21 -7.22 -3.65
N LEU A 200 -29.31 -6.60 -4.41
CA LEU A 200 -28.66 -5.35 -4.02
C LEU A 200 -29.68 -4.22 -4.00
N ARG A 201 -29.86 -3.60 -2.83
CA ARG A 201 -30.78 -2.48 -2.63
C ARG A 201 -30.03 -1.16 -2.55
N VAL A 202 -30.73 -0.09 -2.92
CA VAL A 202 -30.18 1.27 -2.95
C VAL A 202 -29.84 1.76 -1.55
N GLU A 203 -30.69 1.44 -0.58
CA GLU A 203 -30.51 1.76 0.84
C GLU A 203 -29.21 1.15 1.39
N SER A 204 -28.83 -0.04 0.92
CA SER A 204 -27.55 -0.67 1.28
C SER A 204 -26.35 0.11 0.75
N MET A 205 -26.48 0.76 -0.41
CA MET A 205 -25.43 1.59 -0.98
C MET A 205 -25.38 2.96 -0.29
N GLU A 206 -26.52 3.52 0.13
CA GLU A 206 -26.59 4.80 0.84
C GLU A 206 -25.94 4.72 2.23
N ALA A 207 -26.09 3.60 2.91
CA ALA A 207 -25.47 3.37 4.21
C ALA A 207 -23.94 3.16 4.13
N ALA A 208 -23.37 3.00 2.93
CA ALA A 208 -21.95 2.73 2.77
C ALA A 208 -21.12 4.01 2.84
N ASP A 209 -20.11 4.03 3.73
CA ASP A 209 -19.12 5.12 3.77
C ASP A 209 -18.31 5.22 2.47
N GLN A 210 -18.01 4.07 1.88
CA GLN A 210 -17.23 3.91 0.66
C GLN A 210 -17.78 2.76 -0.20
N ILE A 211 -17.95 3.03 -1.49
CA ILE A 211 -18.28 2.02 -2.50
C ILE A 211 -17.07 1.82 -3.41
N ILE A 212 -16.69 0.57 -3.67
CA ILE A 212 -15.58 0.19 -4.56
C ILE A 212 -16.14 -0.65 -5.69
N CYS A 213 -15.62 -0.46 -6.90
CA CYS A 213 -15.98 -1.25 -8.07
C CYS A 213 -14.78 -1.47 -8.99
N GLY A 214 -14.81 -2.52 -9.81
CA GLY A 214 -13.65 -2.92 -10.62
C GLY A 214 -13.44 -2.12 -11.90
N LYS A 215 -14.39 -1.30 -12.35
CA LYS A 215 -14.29 -0.56 -13.63
C LYS A 215 -14.63 0.92 -13.47
N ASN A 216 -13.91 1.77 -14.19
CA ASN A 216 -14.17 3.21 -14.23
C ASN A 216 -15.59 3.55 -14.70
N VAL A 217 -16.10 2.85 -15.73
CA VAL A 217 -17.48 3.03 -16.21
C VAL A 217 -18.50 2.76 -15.10
N THR A 218 -18.32 1.67 -14.34
CA THR A 218 -19.19 1.34 -13.20
C THR A 218 -19.12 2.43 -12.13
N ARG A 219 -17.92 2.93 -11.82
CA ARG A 219 -17.72 4.03 -10.87
C ARG A 219 -18.49 5.28 -11.31
N HIS A 220 -18.39 5.67 -12.57
CA HIS A 220 -19.11 6.83 -13.11
C HIS A 220 -20.62 6.65 -13.04
N ASN A 221 -21.12 5.47 -13.41
CA ASN A 221 -22.55 5.18 -13.37
C ASN A 221 -23.10 5.22 -11.93
N ILE A 222 -22.40 4.61 -10.96
CA ILE A 222 -22.79 4.66 -9.55
C ILE A 222 -22.76 6.10 -9.03
N ASN A 223 -21.69 6.86 -9.31
CA ASN A 223 -21.57 8.25 -8.87
C ASN A 223 -22.69 9.13 -9.45
N ASN A 224 -22.99 8.99 -10.74
CA ASN A 224 -24.06 9.76 -11.39
C ASN A 224 -25.44 9.38 -10.84
N TYR A 225 -25.71 8.08 -10.66
CA TYR A 225 -26.92 7.60 -10.03
C TYR A 225 -27.11 8.19 -8.63
N PHE A 226 -26.08 8.14 -7.79
CA PHE A 226 -26.11 8.72 -6.45
C PHE A 226 -26.34 10.23 -6.46
N ARG A 227 -25.62 10.95 -7.33
CA ARG A 227 -25.78 12.40 -7.46
C ARG A 227 -27.20 12.76 -7.88
N GLU A 228 -27.73 12.15 -8.92
CA GLU A 228 -29.01 12.54 -9.51
C GLU A 228 -30.21 11.98 -8.75
N GLN A 229 -30.19 10.70 -8.40
CA GLN A 229 -31.35 9.98 -7.89
C GLN A 229 -31.48 10.09 -6.37
N ILE A 230 -30.34 10.11 -5.66
CA ILE A 230 -30.33 10.15 -4.20
C ILE A 230 -30.17 11.58 -3.69
N LEU A 231 -29.10 12.25 -4.11
CA LEU A 231 -28.78 13.61 -3.65
C LEU A 231 -29.56 14.71 -4.39
N LYS A 232 -30.34 14.34 -5.42
CA LYS A 232 -31.13 15.26 -6.28
C LYS A 232 -30.30 16.39 -6.91
N ARG A 233 -29.03 16.10 -7.24
CA ARG A 233 -28.06 17.02 -7.86
C ARG A 233 -27.92 16.71 -9.34
N LYS A 234 -28.54 17.54 -10.20
CA LYS A 234 -28.50 17.39 -11.66
C LYS A 234 -27.37 18.18 -12.35
N SER A 235 -26.54 18.88 -11.58
CA SER A 235 -25.44 19.65 -12.14
C SER A 235 -24.37 18.73 -12.76
N LYS A 236 -23.96 19.08 -13.99
CA LYS A 236 -22.82 18.46 -14.68
C LYS A 236 -21.50 18.65 -13.92
N TYR A 237 -21.37 19.74 -13.16
CA TYR A 237 -20.19 20.07 -12.39
C TYR A 237 -20.39 19.77 -10.89
N PRO A 238 -19.31 19.53 -10.13
CA PRO A 238 -19.39 19.41 -8.67
C PRO A 238 -20.11 20.59 -8.01
N VAL A 239 -20.93 20.30 -7.00
CA VAL A 239 -21.64 21.28 -6.19
C VAL A 239 -21.28 21.13 -4.72
N LYS A 240 -21.62 22.14 -3.90
CA LYS A 240 -21.36 22.12 -2.46
C LYS A 240 -21.91 20.85 -1.81
N GLY A 241 -21.06 20.17 -1.03
CA GLY A 241 -21.41 18.92 -0.35
C GLY A 241 -21.21 17.65 -1.19
N ASP A 242 -20.66 17.74 -2.40
CA ASP A 242 -20.15 16.56 -3.11
C ASP A 242 -18.85 16.05 -2.45
N LYS A 243 -18.76 14.73 -2.26
CA LYS A 243 -17.49 14.08 -1.94
C LYS A 243 -16.66 13.99 -3.23
N LEU A 244 -15.45 14.54 -3.20
CA LEU A 244 -14.53 14.57 -4.34
C LEU A 244 -13.25 13.82 -4.00
N VAL A 245 -12.63 13.24 -5.02
CA VAL A 245 -11.30 12.62 -4.95
C VAL A 245 -10.42 13.31 -5.99
N CYS A 246 -9.31 13.89 -5.53
CA CYS A 246 -8.30 14.41 -6.44
C CYS A 246 -7.61 13.23 -7.15
N ILE A 247 -7.65 13.23 -8.47
CA ILE A 247 -7.08 12.16 -9.31
C ILE A 247 -5.63 12.45 -9.74
N LYS A 248 -5.12 13.64 -9.44
CA LYS A 248 -3.77 14.09 -9.71
C LYS A 248 -3.25 14.90 -8.53
N ASN A 249 -1.94 14.82 -8.30
CA ASN A 249 -1.25 15.72 -7.40
C ASN A 249 -0.97 17.02 -8.16
N ASP A 250 -1.12 18.15 -7.48
CA ASP A 250 -0.70 19.49 -7.94
C ASP A 250 0.72 19.77 -7.43
#